data_AF-A0A6A4AUQ0-F1
#
_entry.id   AF-A0A6A4AUQ0-F1
#
_cell.length_a   1.000
_cell.length_b   1.000
_cell.length_c   1.000
_cell.angle_alpha   90.00
_cell.angle_beta   90.00
_cell.angle_gamma   90.00
#
_symmetry.space_group_name_H-M   'P 1'
#
loop_
_entity.id
_entity.type
_entity.pdbx_description
1 polymer ?
#
loop_
_entity_poly.entity_id
_entity_poly.type
_entity_poly.pdbx_seq_one_letter_code
_entity_poly.pdbx_strand_id
1 'polypeptide(L)'
;MRFLLLYAVSKTPSLLQKLRWRFLKTIFQIPAFLSRQTDLLVAAANSGRLVNLKKGQMLSAETMLLAAKKLAMTQRDTDFILTERGSMFGYGDLVVDARNLPKLRRSY
;
A
#
# COMPACT_ATOMS: atom_id res chain seq x y z
N MET A 1 -22.47 6.55 1.04
CA MET A 1 -21.78 5.79 2.12
C MET A 1 -20.31 5.62 1.73
N ARG A 2 -19.40 6.34 2.39
CA ARG A 2 -18.01 6.57 1.93
C ARG A 2 -17.03 6.03 2.98
N PHE A 3 -16.86 4.71 3.03
CA PHE A 3 -15.82 4.05 3.83
C PHE A 3 -14.73 3.54 2.89
N LEU A 4 -13.88 4.44 2.39
CA LEU A 4 -12.59 4.07 1.81
C LEU A 4 -11.52 4.42 2.86
N LEU A 5 -11.12 3.44 3.67
CA LEU A 5 -9.97 3.55 4.57
C LEU A 5 -8.68 3.52 3.72
N LEU A 6 -8.36 4.67 3.11
CA LEU A 6 -7.07 4.97 2.48
C LEU A 6 -6.08 5.37 3.58
N TYR A 7 -5.18 4.46 3.97
CA TYR A 7 -4.05 4.82 4.83
C TYR A 7 -2.86 5.20 3.96
N ALA A 8 -2.53 6.50 3.94
CA ALA A 8 -1.29 7.03 3.39
C ALA A 8 -0.20 6.93 4.45
N VAL A 9 0.92 6.29 4.10
CA VAL A 9 2.11 6.19 4.95
C VAL A 9 3.24 6.95 4.24
N SER A 10 3.59 8.15 4.71
CA SER A 10 4.79 8.87 4.26
C SER A 10 5.65 9.27 5.45
N LYS A 11 6.98 9.29 5.26
CA LYS A 11 7.99 9.48 6.31
C LYS A 11 8.14 10.93 6.84
N THR A 12 7.42 11.92 6.31
CA THR A 12 7.47 13.32 6.82
C THR A 12 6.13 14.06 6.61
N PRO A 13 5.53 14.71 7.63
CA PRO A 13 4.29 15.46 7.44
C PRO A 13 4.58 16.97 7.35
N SER A 14 5.12 17.46 6.23
CA SER A 14 5.11 18.90 5.95
C SER A 14 3.82 19.29 5.20
N LEU A 15 3.22 20.44 5.54
CA LEU A 15 1.97 20.97 4.93
C LEU A 15 2.07 21.08 3.39
N LEU A 16 3.27 21.35 2.88
CA LEU A 16 3.58 21.41 1.45
C LEU A 16 3.49 20.04 0.76
N GLN A 17 3.89 18.93 1.41
CA GLN A 17 3.69 17.59 0.87
C GLN A 17 2.20 17.25 0.82
N LYS A 18 1.40 17.57 1.86
CA LYS A 18 -0.07 17.41 1.87
C LYS A 18 -0.75 18.10 0.68
N LEU A 19 -0.28 19.29 0.28
CA LEU A 19 -0.77 20.01 -0.89
C LEU A 19 -0.27 19.41 -2.22
N ARG A 20 0.93 18.82 -2.25
CA ARG A 20 1.50 18.14 -3.44
C ARG A 20 0.64 16.98 -3.94
N TRP A 21 -0.04 16.27 -3.03
CA TRP A 21 -0.99 15.20 -3.35
C TRP A 21 -2.26 15.69 -4.03
N ARG A 22 -2.63 16.94 -3.76
CA ARG A 22 -3.94 17.49 -4.09
C ARG A 22 -4.08 17.91 -5.55
N PHE A 23 -2.96 18.05 -6.27
CA PHE A 23 -2.99 18.61 -7.61
C PHE A 23 -2.84 17.60 -8.74
N LEU A 24 -1.81 16.77 -8.88
CA LEU A 24 -1.71 15.91 -10.10
C LEU A 24 -0.68 14.79 -9.96
N LYS A 25 -1.03 13.67 -9.33
CA LYS A 25 -0.34 12.40 -9.62
C LYS A 25 -1.34 11.27 -9.82
N THR A 26 -1.36 10.72 -11.02
CA THR A 26 -2.02 9.45 -11.33
C THR A 26 -1.52 8.38 -10.36
N ILE A 27 -2.43 7.78 -9.59
CA ILE A 27 -2.10 6.72 -8.64
C ILE A 27 -1.80 5.44 -9.42
N PHE A 28 -0.62 4.88 -9.22
CA PHE A 28 -0.25 3.59 -9.78
C PHE A 28 -0.71 2.48 -8.82
N GLN A 29 -1.76 1.74 -9.21
CA GLN A 29 -2.29 0.65 -8.39
C GLN A 29 -1.59 -0.66 -8.70
N ILE A 30 -1.14 -1.36 -7.65
CA ILE A 30 -0.64 -2.73 -7.74
C ILE A 30 -1.79 -3.67 -7.36
N PRO A 31 -2.22 -4.55 -8.28
CA PRO A 31 -3.23 -5.55 -7.99
C PRO A 31 -2.81 -6.51 -6.87
N ALA A 32 -3.78 -6.97 -6.09
CA ALA A 32 -3.56 -7.84 -4.94
C ALA A 32 -2.77 -9.12 -5.28
N PHE A 33 -3.05 -9.71 -6.44
CA PHE A 33 -2.37 -10.91 -6.94
C PHE A 33 -0.89 -10.67 -7.26
N LEU A 34 -0.54 -9.44 -7.67
CA LEU A 34 0.82 -9.05 -8.05
C LEU A 34 1.61 -8.39 -6.90
N SER A 35 1.03 -8.33 -5.70
CA SER A 35 1.61 -7.64 -4.53
C SER A 35 2.96 -8.19 -4.06
N ARG A 36 3.39 -9.37 -4.54
CA ARG A 36 4.71 -9.95 -4.23
C ARG A 36 5.74 -9.86 -5.35
N GLN A 37 5.38 -9.35 -6.53
CA GLN A 37 6.30 -9.28 -7.66
C GLN A 37 7.32 -8.17 -7.42
N THR A 38 8.55 -8.54 -7.07
CA THR A 38 9.60 -7.60 -6.69
C THR A 38 9.88 -6.60 -7.81
N ASP A 39 10.02 -7.08 -9.03
CA ASP A 39 10.37 -6.24 -10.18
C ASP A 39 9.28 -5.20 -10.46
N LEU A 40 8.01 -5.60 -10.32
CA LEU A 40 6.87 -4.69 -10.45
C LEU A 40 6.86 -3.63 -9.34
N LEU A 41 7.14 -4.01 -8.10
CA LEU A 41 7.21 -3.09 -6.97
C LEU A 41 8.33 -2.06 -7.18
N VAL A 42 9.53 -2.52 -7.58
CA VAL A 42 10.67 -1.65 -7.84
C VAL A 42 10.41 -0.71 -9.01
N ALA A 43 9.84 -1.22 -10.11
CA ALA A 43 9.46 -0.39 -11.26
C ALA A 43 8.40 0.65 -10.88
N ALA A 44 7.40 0.26 -10.09
CA ALA A 44 6.35 1.16 -9.61
C ALA A 44 6.92 2.28 -8.72
N ALA A 45 7.85 1.96 -7.83
CA ALA A 45 8.52 2.95 -6.99
C ALA A 45 9.38 3.92 -7.82
N ASN A 46 10.14 3.39 -8.78
CA ASN A 46 10.96 4.21 -9.67
C ASN A 46 10.15 5.15 -10.58
N SER A 47 8.88 4.82 -10.86
CA SER A 47 7.98 5.66 -11.67
C SER A 47 7.76 7.07 -11.10
N GLY A 48 8.01 7.28 -9.80
CA GLY A 48 7.80 8.57 -9.13
C GLY A 48 6.34 8.94 -8.93
N ARG A 49 5.41 8.03 -9.22
CA ARG A 49 3.99 8.18 -8.93
C ARG A 49 3.68 7.64 -7.54
N LEU A 50 2.53 8.04 -7.01
CA LEU A 50 1.98 7.44 -5.80
C LEU A 50 1.66 5.97 -6.07
N VAL A 51 2.21 5.07 -5.26
CA VAL A 51 1.93 3.64 -5.38
C VAL A 51 0.83 3.24 -4.39
N ASN A 52 -0.25 2.66 -4.88
CA ASN A 52 -1.26 2.02 -4.01
C ASN A 52 -1.12 0.50 -4.10
N LEU A 53 -0.60 -0.08 -3.03
CA LEU A 53 -0.38 -1.51 -2.89
C LEU A 53 -1.60 -2.15 -2.21
N LYS A 54 -2.33 -3.01 -2.94
CA LYS A 54 -3.44 -3.78 -2.38
C LYS A 54 -2.92 -5.07 -1.73
N LYS A 55 -3.38 -5.37 -0.51
CA LYS A 55 -3.03 -6.63 0.16
C LYS A 55 -3.55 -7.81 -0.65
N GLY A 56 -2.69 -8.81 -0.85
CA GLY A 56 -3.10 -10.12 -1.35
C GLY A 56 -4.09 -10.80 -0.39
N GLN A 57 -5.09 -11.51 -0.94
CA GLN A 57 -6.03 -12.26 -0.11
C GLN A 57 -5.36 -13.41 0.66
N MET A 58 -4.22 -13.87 0.17
CA MET A 58 -3.42 -14.95 0.77
C MET A 58 -2.31 -14.41 1.71
N LEU A 59 -2.24 -13.08 1.91
CA LEU A 59 -1.17 -12.44 2.68
C LEU A 59 -1.63 -12.00 4.06
N SER A 60 -0.75 -12.18 5.04
CA SER A 60 -0.87 -11.50 6.33
C SER A 60 -0.46 -10.02 6.18
N ALA A 61 -0.87 -9.20 7.15
CA ALA A 61 -0.40 -7.81 7.23
C ALA A 61 1.13 -7.72 7.32
N GLU A 62 1.76 -8.63 8.06
CA GLU A 62 3.22 -8.67 8.25
C GLU A 62 3.97 -8.98 6.95
N THR A 63 3.46 -9.91 6.14
CA THR A 63 4.06 -10.19 4.83
C THR A 63 3.85 -9.02 3.86
N MET A 64 2.72 -8.32 3.92
CA MET A 64 2.50 -7.11 3.12
C MET A 64 3.52 -6.00 3.46
N LEU A 65 3.93 -5.90 4.71
CA LEU A 65 4.96 -4.94 5.13
C LEU A 65 6.33 -5.23 4.50
N LEU A 66 6.64 -6.48 4.17
CA LEU A 66 7.86 -6.81 3.42
C LEU A 66 7.80 -6.27 1.99
N ALA A 67 6.62 -6.28 1.35
CA ALA A 67 6.43 -5.65 0.04
C ALA A 67 6.48 -4.12 0.14
N ALA A 68 5.93 -3.53 1.20
CA ALA A 68 6.06 -2.10 1.48
C ALA A 68 7.52 -1.70 1.72
N LYS A 69 8.30 -2.51 2.43
CA LYS A 69 9.75 -2.32 2.58
C LYS A 69 10.48 -2.27 1.24
N LYS A 70 10.12 -3.13 0.28
CA LYS A 70 10.71 -3.09 -1.07
C LYS A 70 10.43 -1.76 -1.78
N LEU A 71 9.22 -1.21 -1.64
CA LEU A 71 8.89 0.12 -2.15
C LEU A 71 9.69 1.23 -1.44
N ALA A 72 9.93 1.07 -0.13
CA ALA A 72 10.67 2.05 0.67
C ALA A 72 12.20 1.98 0.50
N MET A 73 12.74 0.84 0.08
CA MET A 73 14.19 0.60 -0.09
C MET A 73 14.70 0.91 -1.49
N THR A 74 13.85 1.39 -2.40
CA THR A 74 14.29 1.86 -3.71
C THR A 74 15.07 3.16 -3.61
N GLN A 75 15.91 3.45 -4.62
CA GLN A 75 16.73 4.67 -4.67
C GLN A 75 15.90 5.96 -4.61
N ARG A 76 14.62 5.90 -5.01
CA ARG A 76 13.70 7.03 -4.97
C ARG A 76 12.81 6.96 -3.73
N ASP A 77 12.70 8.09 -3.03
CA ASP A 77 11.72 8.27 -1.96
C ASP A 77 10.31 8.18 -2.57
N THR A 78 9.65 7.07 -2.30
CA THR A 78 8.38 6.69 -2.91
C THR A 78 7.31 6.77 -1.85
N ASP A 79 6.38 7.69 -2.03
CA ASP A 79 5.20 7.72 -1.20
C ASP A 79 4.23 6.59 -1.63
N PHE A 80 3.70 5.82 -0.67
CA PHE A 80 2.79 4.71 -0.95
C PHE A 80 1.60 4.62 0.01
N ILE A 81 0.58 3.90 -0.45
CA ILE A 81 -0.66 3.60 0.26
C ILE A 81 -0.77 2.09 0.40
N LEU A 82 -1.15 1.63 1.58
CA LEU A 82 -1.46 0.22 1.83
C LEU A 82 -2.98 0.06 1.93
N THR A 83 -3.55 -0.78 1.07
CA THR A 83 -5.00 -1.03 1.05
C THR A 83 -5.30 -2.44 1.57
N GLU A 84 -5.97 -2.53 2.71
CA GLU A 84 -6.63 -3.75 3.19
C GLU A 84 -7.87 -4.03 2.35
N ARG A 85 -8.09 -5.29 1.98
CA ARG A 85 -9.22 -5.70 1.14
C ARG A 85 -9.71 -7.13 1.36
N GLY A 86 -9.42 -7.67 2.54
CA GLY A 86 -9.84 -9.00 2.96
C GLY A 86 -8.76 -10.06 2.75
N SER A 87 -8.88 -11.11 3.55
CA SER A 87 -8.12 -12.35 3.45
C SER A 87 -9.06 -13.49 3.09
N MET A 88 -8.57 -14.52 2.41
CA MET A 88 -9.37 -15.72 2.13
C MET A 88 -9.88 -16.35 3.43
N PHE A 89 -11.17 -16.65 3.47
CA PHE A 89 -11.84 -17.31 4.58
C PHE A 89 -12.61 -18.52 4.04
N GLY A 90 -11.87 -19.60 3.76
CA GLY A 90 -12.43 -20.74 3.02
C GLY A 90 -12.57 -20.45 1.53
N TYR A 91 -13.48 -21.17 0.88
CA TYR A 91 -13.75 -21.04 -0.55
C TYR A 91 -14.88 -20.04 -0.80
N GLY A 92 -14.70 -19.16 -1.78
CA GLY A 92 -15.72 -18.17 -2.17
C GLY A 92 -15.76 -16.90 -1.30
N ASP A 93 -15.29 -16.98 -0.05
CA ASP A 93 -15.42 -15.88 0.91
C ASP A 93 -14.13 -15.16 1.28
N LEU A 94 -14.29 -13.88 1.61
CA LEU A 94 -13.24 -13.00 2.13
C LEU A 94 -13.67 -12.40 3.45
N VAL A 95 -12.79 -12.42 4.44
CA VAL A 95 -12.99 -11.72 5.71
C VAL A 95 -12.06 -10.52 5.83
N VAL A 96 -12.60 -9.39 6.24
CA VAL A 96 -11.79 -8.20 6.55
C VAL A 96 -11.38 -8.26 8.02
N ASP A 97 -10.13 -8.62 8.26
CA ASP A 97 -9.55 -8.60 9.60
C ASP A 97 -9.10 -7.17 9.98
N ALA A 98 -9.91 -6.47 10.76
CA ALA A 98 -9.62 -5.11 11.21
C ALA A 98 -8.33 -4.99 12.03
N ARG A 99 -7.81 -6.09 12.59
CA ARG A 99 -6.52 -6.12 13.32
C ARG A 99 -5.33 -5.84 12.39
N ASN A 100 -5.50 -6.00 11.08
CA ASN A 100 -4.47 -5.68 10.11
C ASN A 100 -4.22 -4.17 9.97
N LEU A 101 -5.24 -3.33 10.15
CA LEU A 101 -5.12 -1.88 10.02
C LEU A 101 -4.06 -1.27 10.97
N PRO A 102 -4.09 -1.52 12.29
CA PRO A 102 -3.05 -1.01 13.19
C PRO A 102 -1.67 -1.63 12.91
N LYS A 103 -1.60 -2.89 12.47
CA LYS A 103 -0.33 -3.54 12.08
C LYS A 103 0.30 -2.85 10.86
N LEU A 104 -0.48 -2.58 9.82
CA LEU A 104 -0.03 -1.88 8.63
C LEU A 104 0.39 -0.44 8.92
N ARG A 105 -0.25 0.21 9.90
CA ARG A 105 0.09 1.57 10.35
C ARG A 105 1.41 1.62 11.15
N ARG A 106 1.72 0.61 11.96
CA ARG A 106 2.82 0.67 12.95
C ARG A 106 4.23 0.65 12.34
N SER A 107 4.39 0.31 11.06
CA SER A 107 5.70 0.03 10.49
C SER A 107 6.53 1.22 10.02
N TYR A 108 6.03 2.45 10.11
CA TYR A 108 6.75 3.66 9.68
C TYR A 108 6.32 4.90 10.44
#